data_AF-W1YSA7-F1
#
_entry.id   AF-W1YSA7-F1
#
_cell.length_a   1.000
_cell.length_b   1.000
_cell.length_c   1.000
_cell.angle_alpha   90.00
_cell.angle_beta   90.00
_cell.angle_gamma   90.00
#
_symmetry.space_group_name_H-M   'P 1'
#
loop_
_entity.id
_entity.type
_entity.pdbx_description
1 polymer ?
#
loop_
_entity_poly.entity_id
_entity_poly.type
_entity_poly.pdbx_seq_one_letter_code
_entity_poly.pdbx_strand_id
1 'polypeptide(L)' 'EVPGEVDGGPQGIIPPGGKRSVTLNVDQPAATCWFHPHQHGKTGRQVAIGLAGLVVIEDDEILKLMLPKQWGIDDVPV' A
#
# COMPACT_ATOMS: atom_id res chain seq x y z
N GLU A 1 8.54 -8.33 -1.05
CA GLU A 1 7.33 -9.18 -0.90
C GLU A 1 7.04 -9.33 0.59
N VAL A 2 5.78 -9.54 0.97
CA VAL A 2 5.39 -9.81 2.37
C VAL A 2 4.83 -11.24 2.50
N PRO A 3 4.90 -11.87 3.69
CA PRO A 3 4.28 -13.17 3.90
C PRO A 3 2.77 -13.15 3.61
N GLY A 4 2.23 -14.27 3.10
CA GLY A 4 0.81 -14.38 2.73
C GLY A 4 -0.16 -14.11 3.88
N GLU A 5 0.26 -14.34 5.13
CA GLU A 5 -0.53 -14.05 6.32
C GLU A 5 -0.85 -12.56 6.46
N VAL A 6 -0.02 -11.66 5.94
CA VAL A 6 -0.21 -10.21 6.03
C VAL A 6 -0.54 -9.54 4.69
N ASP A 7 -0.52 -10.30 3.59
CA ASP A 7 -0.74 -9.83 2.22
C ASP A 7 -2.15 -9.22 1.98
N GLY A 8 -3.17 -9.73 2.67
CA GLY A 8 -4.52 -9.15 2.59
C GLY A 8 -5.32 -9.55 1.34
N GLY A 9 -4.91 -10.63 0.66
CA GLY A 9 -5.71 -11.31 -0.35
C GLY A 9 -7.10 -11.78 0.16
N PRO A 10 -7.89 -12.50 -0.66
CA PRO A 10 -9.30 -12.80 -0.37
C PRO A 10 -9.58 -13.54 0.95
N GLN A 11 -8.58 -14.22 1.51
CA GLN A 11 -8.66 -14.94 2.79
C GLN A 11 -8.49 -14.00 4.01
N GLY A 12 -7.89 -12.83 3.83
CA GLY A 12 -7.59 -11.84 4.88
C GLY A 12 -8.79 -10.98 5.28
N ILE A 13 -9.95 -11.60 5.54
CA ILE A 13 -11.21 -10.90 5.81
C ILE A 13 -11.11 -10.03 7.08
N ILE A 14 -11.61 -8.79 6.99
CA ILE A 14 -11.88 -7.93 8.14
C ILE A 14 -13.42 -7.82 8.29
N PRO A 15 -14.02 -8.33 9.38
CA PRO A 15 -15.46 -8.23 9.58
C PRO A 15 -15.95 -6.77 9.65
N PRO A 16 -17.20 -6.47 9.26
CA PRO A 16 -17.80 -5.16 9.49
C PRO A 16 -17.76 -4.79 10.98
N GLY A 17 -17.25 -3.59 11.32
CA GLY A 17 -17.03 -3.17 12.71
C GLY A 17 -15.85 -3.85 13.42
N GLY A 18 -15.17 -4.79 12.75
CA GLY A 18 -13.98 -5.46 13.25
C GLY A 18 -12.70 -4.67 13.03
N LYS A 19 -11.60 -5.19 13.57
CA LYS A 19 -10.25 -4.65 13.42
C LYS A 19 -9.27 -5.80 13.16
N ARG A 20 -8.29 -5.55 12.29
CA ARG A 20 -7.15 -6.43 12.05
C ARG A 20 -5.88 -5.59 12.12
N SER A 21 -4.83 -6.13 12.75
CA SER A 21 -3.50 -5.53 12.76
C SER A 21 -2.55 -6.43 12.00
N VAL A 22 -1.62 -5.84 11.25
CA VAL A 22 -0.55 -6.55 10.55
C VAL A 22 0.78 -5.83 10.80
N THR A 23 1.87 -6.57 10.74
CA THR A 23 3.23 -6.03 10.79
C THR A 23 3.86 -6.22 9.41
N LEU A 24 4.35 -5.14 8.82
CA LEU A 24 5.07 -5.18 7.55
C LEU A 24 6.56 -5.01 7.85
N ASN A 25 7.33 -6.10 7.69
CA ASN A 25 8.79 -6.02 7.70
C ASN A 25 9.22 -5.68 6.28
N VAL A 26 9.43 -4.39 6.00
CA VAL A 26 9.76 -3.90 4.67
C VAL A 26 11.22 -4.23 4.35
N ASP A 27 11.43 -5.06 3.33
CA ASP A 27 12.75 -5.50 2.86
C ASP A 27 12.75 -5.54 1.32
N GLN A 28 12.65 -4.35 0.72
CA GLN A 28 12.71 -4.14 -0.73
C GLN A 28 13.22 -2.72 -1.02
N PRO A 29 13.75 -2.45 -2.23
CA PRO A 29 14.20 -1.11 -2.62
C PRO A 29 13.08 -0.07 -2.61
N ALA A 30 13.46 1.21 -2.64
CA ALA A 30 12.57 2.34 -2.76
C ALA A 30 11.64 2.19 -3.97
N ALA A 31 10.34 2.42 -3.75
CA ALA A 31 9.31 2.24 -4.76
C ALA A 31 8.01 2.94 -4.35
N THR A 32 7.22 3.35 -5.33
CA THR A 32 5.81 3.70 -5.15
C THR A 32 4.96 2.45 -5.34
N CYS A 33 4.46 1.89 -4.24
CA CYS A 33 3.45 0.84 -4.23
C CYS A 33 2.06 1.43 -3.96
N TRP A 34 1.05 0.56 -3.96
CA TRP A 34 -0.34 0.95 -3.69
C TRP A 34 -1.04 -0.19 -2.96
N PHE A 35 -2.12 0.12 -2.24
CA PHE A 35 -2.95 -0.84 -1.55
C PHE A 35 -4.41 -0.65 -1.92
N HIS A 36 -5.15 -1.75 -2.01
CA HIS A 36 -6.56 -1.76 -2.33
C HIS A 36 -7.26 -3.00 -1.73
N PRO A 37 -8.59 -3.00 -1.62
CA PRO A 37 -9.32 -4.18 -1.14
C PRO A 37 -9.15 -5.37 -2.07
N HIS A 38 -9.17 -6.58 -1.49
CA HIS A 38 -9.08 -7.83 -2.26
C HIS A 38 -10.24 -8.80 -1.96
N GLN A 39 -11.42 -8.27 -1.63
CA GLN A 39 -12.60 -9.07 -1.29
C GLN A 39 -13.03 -9.99 -2.45
N HIS A 40 -13.12 -11.30 -2.17
CA HIS A 40 -13.56 -12.29 -3.16
C HIS A 40 -14.85 -11.87 -3.87
N GLY A 41 -14.80 -11.80 -5.20
CA GLY A 41 -15.92 -11.44 -6.08
C GLY A 41 -16.43 -10.00 -5.94
N LYS A 42 -15.79 -9.15 -5.13
CA LYS A 42 -16.26 -7.77 -4.86
C LYS A 42 -15.17 -6.70 -4.96
N THR A 43 -13.91 -7.08 -5.22
CA THR A 43 -12.78 -6.15 -5.42
C THR A 43 -13.13 -5.01 -6.38
N GLY A 44 -13.63 -5.33 -7.58
CA GLY A 44 -13.94 -4.31 -8.59
C GLY A 44 -14.92 -3.26 -8.09
N ARG A 45 -15.98 -3.69 -7.39
CA ARG A 45 -16.95 -2.75 -6.78
C ARG A 45 -16.30 -1.93 -5.66
N GLN A 46 -15.52 -2.55 -4.78
CA GLN A 46 -14.91 -1.86 -3.64
C GLN A 46 -13.88 -0.81 -4.07
N VAL A 47 -13.09 -1.09 -5.11
CA VAL A 47 -12.18 -0.11 -5.72
C VAL A 47 -12.96 0.98 -6.44
N ALA A 48 -13.97 0.63 -7.24
CA ALA A 48 -14.77 1.60 -7.99
C ALA A 48 -15.52 2.62 -7.09
N ILE A 49 -15.86 2.25 -5.85
CA ILE A 49 -16.44 3.17 -4.87
C ILE A 49 -15.39 3.97 -4.07
N GLY A 50 -14.10 3.87 -4.43
CA GLY A 50 -13.04 4.77 -3.99
C GLY A 50 -12.00 4.19 -3.03
N LEU A 51 -12.01 2.88 -2.73
CA LEU A 51 -11.03 2.31 -1.82
C LEU A 51 -9.72 1.99 -2.54
N ALA A 52 -8.76 2.90 -2.44
CA ALA A 52 -7.36 2.73 -2.81
C ALA A 52 -6.49 3.71 -2.01
N GLY A 53 -5.20 3.40 -1.88
CA GLY A 53 -4.21 4.31 -1.32
C GLY A 53 -2.80 3.98 -1.77
N LEU A 54 -1.86 4.88 -1.49
CA LEU A 54 -0.46 4.74 -1.89
C LEU A 54 0.42 4.31 -0.72
N VAL A 55 1.53 3.65 -1.05
CA VAL A 55 2.64 3.35 -0.15
C VAL A 55 3.91 3.87 -0.81
N VAL A 56 4.60 4.80 -0.16
CA VAL A 56 5.93 5.26 -0.59
C VAL A 56 6.95 4.54 0.27
N ILE A 57 7.77 3.70 -0.35
CA ILE A 57 8.91 3.04 0.28
C ILE A 57 10.15 3.85 -0.09
N GLU A 58 10.91 4.26 0.91
CA GLU A 58 12.19 4.95 0.75
C GLU A 58 13.33 4.07 1.24
N ASP A 59 14.53 4.29 0.69
CA ASP A 59 15.79 3.69 1.11
C ASP A 59 16.91 4.74 1.13
N ASP A 60 18.08 4.38 1.66
CA ASP A 60 19.20 5.32 1.73
C ASP A 60 19.75 5.68 0.35
N GLU A 61 19.56 4.82 -0.65
CA GLU A 61 20.00 4.99 -2.02
C GLU A 61 19.24 6.14 -2.71
N ILE A 62 17.91 6.17 -2.65
CA ILE A 62 17.10 7.21 -3.28
C ILE A 62 17.32 8.58 -2.63
N LEU A 63 17.52 8.62 -1.31
CA LEU A 63 17.73 9.88 -0.57
C LEU A 63 19.02 10.59 -0.98
N LYS A 64 20.05 9.85 -1.43
CA LYS A 64 21.32 10.40 -1.92
C LYS A 64 21.21 11.06 -3.28
N LEU A 65 20.17 10.74 -4.07
CA LEU A 65 20.01 11.25 -5.45
C LEU A 65 19.49 12.68 -5.49
N MET A 66 18.99 13.22 -4.37
CA MET A 66 18.47 14.59 -4.27
C MET A 66 17.40 14.91 -5.32
N LEU A 67 16.55 13.92 -5.61
CA LEU A 67 15.33 14.10 -6.41
C LEU A 67 14.39 15.12 -5.73
N PRO A 68 13.43 15.72 -6.48
CA PRO A 68 12.29 16.41 -5.90
C PRO A 68 11.61 15.53 -4.84
N LYS A 69 11.28 16.11 -3.69
CA LYS A 69 10.85 15.36 -2.49
C LYS A 69 9.99 16.16 -1.53
N GLN A 70 9.50 17.33 -1.96
CA GLN A 70 8.49 18.06 -1.22
C GLN A 70 7.12 17.54 -1.63
N TRP A 71 6.60 16.64 -0.81
CA TRP A 71 5.31 16.00 -1.04
C TRP A 71 4.17 17.01 -1.24
N GLY A 72 3.42 16.84 -2.32
CA GLY A 72 2.32 17.73 -2.74
C GLY A 72 2.78 19.06 -3.35
N ILE A 73 4.08 19.27 -3.54
CA ILE A 73 4.65 20.48 -4.17
C ILE A 73 5.41 20.10 -5.45
N ASP A 74 6.52 19.36 -5.32
CA ASP A 74 7.36 18.91 -6.43
C ASP A 74 7.52 17.38 -6.50
N ASP A 75 7.07 16.67 -5.47
CA ASP A 75 6.80 15.23 -5.47
C ASP A 75 5.29 15.01 -5.27
N VAL A 76 4.59 14.52 -6.29
CA VAL A 76 3.12 14.59 -6.35
C VAL A 76 2.53 13.24 -6.73
N PRO A 77 1.66 12.64 -5.88
CA PRO A 77 0.92 11.44 -6.25
C PRO A 77 -0.18 11.75 -7.28
N VAL A 78 -0.36 10.88 -8.26
CA VAL A 78 -1.44 10.97 -9.27
C VAL A 78 -2.07 9.60 -9.50
#